data_AF-A0A428YL84-F1
#
_entry.id   AF-A0A428YL84-F1
#
_cell.length_a   1.000
_cell.length_b   1.000
_cell.length_c   1.000
_cell.angle_alpha   90.00
_cell.angle_beta   90.00
_cell.angle_gamma   90.00
#
_symmetry.space_group_name_H-M   'P 1'
#
loop_
_entity.id
_entity.type
_entity.pdbx_description
1 polymer ?
#
loop_
_entity_poly.entity_id
_entity_poly.type
_entity_poly.pdbx_seq_one_letter_code
_entity_poly.pdbx_strand_id
1 'polypeptide(L)'
;MSTAAAETDAGSSGRTPKNAFDRFFEISARGSSVGREVRGGFATFFTMAYIVVLNPLILAAGVDAVGGRLPVAALAAGTALVAGVMTILMGVVARFPLALAAGLGVNALVAYEIAPEMTWADAMGLVFIEGVIIGILVLTGLRTAVFRAVPTQLKTAIGVGIGLFLMIIGLVDAGFVRRIPDAAGTTVPVELGLGGKLTTWPVFVFCVGLLITLVLFVRKVKGAILIGILVSTVLAVIVEAIAKVGPSFVDGKPNPAGWSLNVPALPDKIVDLPDLSLLGKFNVLDSWDRAGWLV
;
A
#
# COMPACT_ATOMS: atom_id res chain seq x y z
N MET A 1 -10.33 44.60 35.92
CA MET A 1 -10.28 43.81 37.18
C MET A 1 -10.74 42.41 36.83
N SER A 2 -9.81 41.47 36.64
CA SER A 2 -9.35 40.50 37.68
C SER A 2 -10.25 39.26 37.58
N THR A 3 -9.82 38.05 37.21
CA THR A 3 -8.54 37.33 37.32
C THR A 3 -8.61 36.09 36.41
N ALA A 4 -7.67 35.90 35.49
CA ALA A 4 -6.70 34.80 35.46
C ALA A 4 -6.99 33.59 36.37
N ALA A 5 -7.24 32.44 35.76
CA ALA A 5 -6.83 31.10 36.19
C ALA A 5 -6.75 30.25 34.91
N ALA A 6 -5.61 30.21 34.21
CA ALA A 6 -4.62 29.16 34.42
C ALA A 6 -5.26 27.76 34.46
N GLU A 7 -5.90 27.35 33.37
CA GLU A 7 -6.11 25.93 33.11
C GLU A 7 -4.73 25.28 33.03
N THR A 8 -4.45 24.59 34.12
CA THR A 8 -3.16 24.05 34.47
C THR A 8 -2.88 22.89 33.54
N ASP A 9 -1.69 22.90 32.96
CA ASP A 9 -1.02 21.82 32.24
C ASP A 9 -1.02 20.54 33.09
N ALA A 10 -2.12 19.79 33.04
CA ALA A 10 -2.36 18.59 33.83
C ALA A 10 -2.27 17.37 32.92
N GLY A 11 -1.03 16.94 32.61
CA GLY A 11 -0.83 15.68 31.91
C GLY A 11 0.56 15.30 31.43
N SER A 12 1.59 16.14 31.56
CA SER A 12 2.97 15.72 31.27
C SER A 12 3.70 15.33 32.56
N SER A 13 3.15 14.35 33.30
CA SER A 13 3.97 13.66 34.30
C SER A 13 5.12 13.01 33.55
N GLY A 14 6.31 13.61 33.61
CA GLY A 14 7.52 13.14 32.97
C GLY A 14 7.86 11.74 33.47
N ARG A 15 7.34 10.72 32.78
CA ARG A 15 7.68 9.33 33.05
C ARG A 15 9.15 9.18 32.70
N THR A 16 9.97 8.96 33.72
CA THR A 16 11.40 8.73 33.56
C THR A 16 11.62 7.60 32.56
N PRO A 17 12.47 7.79 31.53
CA PRO A 17 12.73 6.76 30.55
C PRO A 17 13.28 5.52 31.25
N LYS A 18 12.64 4.38 31.02
CA LYS A 18 12.98 3.13 31.72
C LYS A 18 14.34 2.59 31.27
N ASN A 19 14.64 2.67 29.98
CA ASN A 19 15.88 2.17 29.35
C ASN A 19 16.43 3.15 28.28
N ALA A 20 17.63 2.90 27.75
CA ALA A 20 18.21 3.68 26.65
C ALA A 20 17.35 3.71 25.38
N PHE A 21 16.69 2.58 25.06
CA PHE A 21 15.73 2.48 23.95
C PHE A 21 14.50 3.39 24.14
N ASP A 22 13.95 3.41 25.36
CA ASP A 22 12.84 4.28 25.73
C ASP A 22 13.23 5.76 25.67
N ARG A 23 14.48 6.09 26.02
CA ARG A 23 15.04 7.43 25.90
C ARG A 23 15.22 7.87 24.44
N PHE A 24 15.68 6.97 23.58
CA PHE A 24 15.94 7.28 22.16
C PHE A 24 14.66 7.55 21.37
N PHE A 25 13.62 6.75 21.60
CA PHE A 25 12.32 6.87 20.92
C PHE A 25 11.28 7.68 21.71
N GLU A 26 11.62 8.11 22.93
CA GLU A 26 10.76 8.87 23.83
C GLU A 26 9.41 8.16 24.11
N ILE A 27 9.40 6.83 24.22
CA ILE A 27 8.17 6.02 24.25
C ILE A 27 7.32 6.37 25.47
N SER A 28 7.94 6.42 26.66
CA SER A 28 7.29 6.78 27.92
C SER A 28 6.86 8.24 27.95
N ALA A 29 7.64 9.14 27.35
CA ALA A 29 7.32 10.57 27.24
C ALA A 29 6.12 10.80 26.29
N ARG A 30 5.99 9.99 25.24
CA ARG A 30 4.82 9.94 24.34
C ARG A 30 3.61 9.23 24.95
N GLY A 31 3.69 8.80 26.21
CA GLY A 31 2.60 8.14 26.91
C GLY A 31 2.34 6.68 26.47
N SER A 32 3.24 6.09 25.67
CA SER A 32 3.09 4.76 25.09
C SER A 32 3.84 3.68 25.89
N SER A 33 3.83 2.45 25.37
CA SER A 33 4.51 1.28 25.94
C SER A 33 5.03 0.41 24.80
N VAL A 34 6.12 -0.33 25.00
CA VAL A 34 6.72 -1.19 23.97
C VAL A 34 5.68 -2.13 23.33
N GLY A 35 4.83 -2.78 24.11
CA GLY A 35 3.77 -3.65 23.56
C GLY A 35 2.65 -2.90 22.80
N ARG A 36 2.45 -1.60 23.05
CA ARG A 36 1.56 -0.75 22.23
C ARG A 36 2.23 -0.39 20.92
N GLU A 37 3.51 -0.02 20.94
CA GLU A 37 4.29 0.28 19.73
C GLU A 37 4.41 -0.92 18.81
N VAL A 38 4.76 -2.11 19.34
CA VAL A 38 4.88 -3.33 18.54
C VAL A 38 3.54 -3.71 17.87
N ARG A 39 2.43 -3.67 18.61
CA ARG A 39 1.09 -3.92 18.02
C ARG A 39 0.69 -2.86 17.00
N GLY A 40 1.03 -1.59 17.25
CA GLY A 40 0.82 -0.50 16.31
C GLY A 40 1.60 -0.73 15.02
N GLY A 41 2.88 -1.10 15.12
CA GLY A 41 3.73 -1.45 13.99
C GLY A 41 3.18 -2.62 13.19
N PHE A 42 2.76 -3.71 13.83
CA PHE A 42 2.10 -4.83 13.15
C PHE A 42 0.80 -4.40 12.46
N ALA A 43 -0.05 -3.62 13.13
CA ALA A 43 -1.27 -3.11 12.51
C ALA A 43 -0.94 -2.29 11.25
N THR A 44 0.00 -1.34 11.34
CA THR A 44 0.44 -0.52 10.20
C THR A 44 1.00 -1.38 9.07
N PHE A 45 1.87 -2.35 9.40
CA PHE A 45 2.45 -3.26 8.42
C PHE A 45 1.36 -4.00 7.64
N PHE A 46 0.44 -4.68 8.33
CA PHE A 46 -0.62 -5.43 7.66
C PHE A 46 -1.61 -4.53 6.91
N THR A 47 -1.85 -3.30 7.36
CA THR A 47 -2.69 -2.33 6.61
C THR A 47 -2.03 -1.86 5.32
N MET A 48 -0.70 -1.88 5.23
CA MET A 48 0.05 -1.46 4.04
C MET A 48 0.51 -2.64 3.19
N ALA A 49 0.44 -3.88 3.71
CA ALA A 49 0.94 -5.08 3.04
C ALA A 49 0.33 -5.32 1.65
N TYR A 50 -0.87 -4.77 1.39
CA TYR A 50 -1.47 -4.81 0.05
C TYR A 50 -0.53 -4.23 -1.02
N ILE A 51 0.35 -3.27 -0.69
CA ILE A 51 1.28 -2.65 -1.63
C ILE A 51 2.26 -3.66 -2.23
N VAL A 52 2.61 -4.71 -1.48
CA VAL A 52 3.55 -5.76 -1.90
C VAL A 52 2.98 -6.58 -3.06
N VAL A 53 1.66 -6.66 -3.16
CA VAL A 53 0.97 -7.38 -4.25
C VAL A 53 0.49 -6.40 -5.32
N LEU A 54 -0.08 -5.28 -4.90
CA LEU A 54 -0.77 -4.37 -5.81
C LEU A 54 0.17 -3.52 -6.65
N ASN A 55 1.29 -3.04 -6.09
CA ASN A 55 2.26 -2.28 -6.88
C ASN A 55 2.85 -3.12 -8.03
N PRO A 56 3.33 -4.35 -7.81
CA PRO A 56 3.79 -5.22 -8.89
C PRO A 56 2.72 -5.51 -9.94
N LEU A 57 1.46 -5.71 -9.54
CA LEU A 57 0.38 -5.98 -10.49
C LEU A 57 0.08 -4.79 -11.40
N ILE A 58 0.16 -3.56 -10.90
CA ILE A 58 0.01 -2.36 -11.74
C ILE A 58 1.17 -2.25 -12.72
N LEU A 59 2.41 -2.30 -12.22
CA LEU A 59 3.60 -2.10 -13.06
C LEU A 59 3.80 -3.24 -14.06
N ALA A 60 3.59 -4.50 -13.68
CA ALA A 60 3.74 -5.65 -14.57
C ALA A 60 2.62 -5.76 -15.62
N ALA A 61 1.48 -5.08 -15.41
CA ALA A 61 0.44 -4.97 -16.42
C ALA A 61 0.82 -4.01 -17.55
N GLY A 62 1.74 -3.07 -17.29
CA GLY A 62 2.31 -2.19 -18.31
C GLY A 62 3.21 -2.96 -19.28
N VAL A 63 3.24 -2.50 -20.52
CA VAL A 63 4.13 -3.01 -21.58
C VAL A 63 4.98 -1.83 -22.03
N ASP A 64 6.30 -2.00 -22.07
CA ASP A 64 7.17 -0.93 -22.55
C ASP A 64 7.14 -0.77 -24.07
N ALA A 65 7.77 0.28 -24.60
CA ALA A 65 7.86 0.55 -26.03
C ALA A 65 8.47 -0.59 -26.87
N VAL A 66 9.17 -1.54 -26.24
CA VAL A 66 9.86 -2.68 -26.88
C VAL A 66 9.12 -4.00 -26.60
N GLY A 67 7.95 -3.97 -25.95
CA GLY A 67 7.17 -5.16 -25.61
C GLY A 67 7.63 -5.86 -24.32
N GLY A 68 8.55 -5.26 -23.57
CA GLY A 68 9.07 -5.75 -22.30
C GLY A 68 8.06 -5.64 -21.17
N ARG A 69 8.01 -6.69 -20.34
CA ARG A 69 7.25 -6.72 -19.09
C ARG A 69 8.16 -6.94 -17.91
N LEU A 70 7.83 -6.30 -16.79
CA LEU A 70 8.56 -6.48 -15.55
C LEU A 70 8.08 -7.75 -14.81
N PRO A 71 9.02 -8.59 -14.32
CA PRO A 71 8.65 -9.75 -13.52
C PRO A 71 8.03 -9.33 -12.17
N VAL A 72 6.82 -9.83 -11.91
CA VAL A 72 6.03 -9.53 -10.71
C VAL A 72 6.79 -9.84 -9.42
N ALA A 73 7.52 -10.96 -9.38
CA ALA A 73 8.28 -11.38 -8.20
C ALA A 73 9.40 -10.39 -7.84
N ALA A 74 10.16 -9.93 -8.84
CA ALA A 74 11.24 -8.99 -8.60
C ALA A 74 10.72 -7.58 -8.26
N LEU A 75 9.58 -7.18 -8.82
CA LEU A 75 8.89 -5.94 -8.45
C LEU A 75 8.39 -6.00 -6.99
N ALA A 76 7.81 -7.13 -6.57
CA ALA A 76 7.34 -7.33 -5.20
C ALA A 76 8.52 -7.27 -4.20
N ALA A 77 9.60 -7.99 -4.50
CA ALA A 77 10.80 -8.01 -3.68
C ALA A 77 11.47 -6.63 -3.59
N GLY A 78 11.63 -5.94 -4.72
CA GLY A 78 12.18 -4.58 -4.76
C GLY A 78 11.31 -3.58 -3.97
N THR A 79 9.99 -3.62 -4.16
CA THR A 79 9.04 -2.75 -3.43
C THR A 79 9.12 -3.00 -1.93
N ALA A 80 9.07 -4.26 -1.51
CA ALA A 80 9.11 -4.65 -0.10
C ALA A 80 10.44 -4.25 0.56
N LEU A 81 11.56 -4.45 -0.14
CA LEU A 81 12.88 -4.06 0.35
C LEU A 81 12.99 -2.55 0.54
N VAL A 82 12.67 -1.78 -0.50
CA VAL A 82 12.78 -0.31 -0.45
C VAL A 82 11.83 0.27 0.58
N ALA A 83 10.56 -0.18 0.63
CA ALA A 83 9.59 0.25 1.65
C ALA A 83 10.06 -0.08 3.08
N GLY A 84 10.62 -1.28 3.28
CA GLY A 84 11.19 -1.70 4.56
C GLY A 84 12.36 -0.82 4.99
N VAL A 85 13.36 -0.63 4.11
CA VAL A 85 14.53 0.22 4.41
C VAL A 85 14.11 1.66 4.67
N MET A 86 13.24 2.24 3.82
CA MET A 86 12.78 3.63 4.01
C MET A 86 11.97 3.80 5.30
N THR A 87 11.14 2.82 5.66
CA THR A 87 10.39 2.84 6.93
C THR A 87 11.32 2.72 8.14
N ILE A 88 12.36 1.89 8.07
CA ILE A 88 13.39 1.78 9.12
C ILE A 88 14.15 3.11 9.25
N LEU A 89 14.56 3.72 8.13
CA LEU A 89 15.24 5.01 8.14
C LEU A 89 14.35 6.12 8.72
N MET A 90 13.06 6.14 8.38
CA MET A 90 12.10 7.08 8.96
C MET A 90 11.97 6.90 10.49
N GLY A 91 11.95 5.65 10.95
CA GLY A 91 11.91 5.33 12.38
C GLY A 91 13.21 5.71 13.11
N VAL A 92 14.37 5.33 12.59
CA VAL A 92 15.66 5.45 13.31
C VAL A 92 16.30 6.84 13.13
N VAL A 93 16.29 7.37 11.91
CA VAL A 93 16.95 8.64 11.57
C VAL A 93 16.03 9.82 11.84
N ALA A 94 14.82 9.80 11.28
CA ALA A 94 13.88 10.90 11.43
C ALA A 94 13.10 10.85 12.76
N ARG A 95 13.12 9.71 13.48
CA ARG A 95 12.39 9.49 14.75
C ARG A 95 10.92 9.85 14.64
N PHE A 96 10.33 9.57 13.48
CA PHE A 96 8.96 9.92 13.18
C PHE A 96 8.15 8.64 12.88
N PRO A 97 6.98 8.44 13.52
CA PRO A 97 6.22 7.19 13.41
C PRO A 97 5.38 7.15 12.13
N LEU A 98 6.05 7.26 10.97
CA LEU A 98 5.43 7.09 9.65
C LEU A 98 6.05 5.92 8.91
N ALA A 99 5.18 5.07 8.36
CA ALA A 99 5.58 4.05 7.41
C ALA A 99 5.62 4.65 5.99
N LEU A 100 6.63 4.27 5.23
CA LEU A 100 6.85 4.73 3.86
C LEU A 100 6.73 3.55 2.90
N ALA A 101 5.97 3.75 1.83
CA ALA A 101 5.83 2.81 0.73
C ALA A 101 5.61 3.56 -0.59
N ALA A 102 5.58 2.81 -1.70
CA ALA A 102 5.35 3.38 -3.02
C ALA A 102 3.97 4.07 -3.13
N GLY A 103 3.94 5.21 -3.83
CA GLY A 103 2.71 5.97 -4.07
C GLY A 103 1.89 5.37 -5.21
N LEU A 104 0.76 4.74 -4.88
CA LEU A 104 -0.07 4.02 -5.86
C LEU A 104 -0.56 4.86 -7.06
N GLY A 105 -0.85 6.14 -6.86
CA GLY A 105 -1.39 6.99 -7.92
C GLY A 105 -0.39 7.22 -9.05
N VAL A 106 0.90 7.35 -8.72
CA VAL A 106 1.96 7.61 -9.70
C VAL A 106 2.31 6.34 -10.48
N ASN A 107 2.15 5.17 -9.86
CA ASN A 107 2.48 3.89 -10.49
C ASN A 107 1.60 3.60 -11.72
N ALA A 108 0.33 4.02 -11.69
CA ALA A 108 -0.57 3.87 -12.85
C ALA A 108 -0.13 4.77 -14.02
N LEU A 109 0.26 6.02 -13.74
CA LEU A 109 0.82 6.93 -14.74
C LEU A 109 2.09 6.33 -15.36
N VAL A 110 3.01 5.83 -14.52
CA VAL A 110 4.24 5.20 -15.01
C VAL A 110 3.95 3.97 -15.87
N ALA A 111 3.03 3.11 -15.45
CA ALA A 111 2.74 1.85 -16.15
C ALA A 111 1.97 2.02 -17.47
N TYR A 112 1.06 3.00 -17.54
CA TYR A 112 0.10 3.10 -18.65
C TYR A 112 0.31 4.31 -19.56
N GLU A 113 0.97 5.38 -19.09
CA GLU A 113 1.22 6.58 -19.90
C GLU A 113 2.71 6.71 -20.27
N ILE A 114 3.62 6.40 -19.35
CA ILE A 114 5.07 6.59 -19.59
C ILE A 114 5.71 5.36 -20.22
N ALA A 115 5.48 4.17 -19.65
CA ALA A 115 6.10 2.94 -20.12
C ALA A 115 5.85 2.65 -21.62
N PRO A 116 4.66 2.87 -22.20
CA PRO A 116 4.45 2.61 -23.63
C PRO A 116 5.32 3.45 -24.58
N GLU A 117 5.81 4.62 -24.13
CA GLU A 117 6.57 5.57 -24.94
C GLU A 117 8.09 5.37 -24.83
N MET A 118 8.59 4.66 -23.80
CA MET A 118 10.03 4.47 -23.55
C MET A 118 10.35 3.09 -22.99
N THR A 119 11.63 2.75 -22.82
CA THR A 119 11.97 1.45 -22.20
C THR A 119 11.71 1.49 -20.69
N TRP A 120 11.51 0.34 -20.04
CA TRP A 120 11.39 0.30 -18.58
C TRP A 120 12.60 0.90 -17.86
N ALA A 121 13.81 0.72 -18.41
CA ALA A 121 15.02 1.31 -17.85
C ALA A 121 14.99 2.84 -17.91
N ASP A 122 14.41 3.40 -18.97
CA ASP A 122 14.24 4.85 -19.15
C ASP A 122 13.15 5.39 -18.21
N ALA A 123 12.00 4.71 -18.14
CA ALA A 123 10.91 5.10 -17.24
C ALA A 123 11.38 5.12 -15.77
N MET A 124 12.18 4.13 -15.35
CA MET A 124 12.77 4.11 -14.00
C MET A 124 13.85 5.19 -13.81
N GLY A 125 14.58 5.56 -14.87
CA GLY A 125 15.52 6.68 -14.86
C GLY A 125 14.80 8.01 -14.63
N LEU A 126 13.66 8.22 -15.27
CA LEU A 126 12.82 9.41 -15.11
C LEU A 126 12.26 9.52 -13.68
N VAL A 127 11.79 8.40 -13.10
CA VAL A 127 11.36 8.34 -11.69
C VAL A 127 12.51 8.68 -10.73
N PHE A 128 13.74 8.22 -11.01
CA PHE A 128 14.90 8.58 -10.20
C PHE A 128 15.20 10.09 -10.27
N ILE A 129 15.19 10.67 -11.47
CA ILE A 129 15.41 12.11 -11.67
C ILE A 129 14.32 12.93 -10.96
N GLU A 130 13.05 12.53 -11.07
CA GLU A 130 11.94 13.17 -10.36
C GLU A 130 12.18 13.14 -8.85
N GLY A 131 12.60 12.00 -8.29
CA GLY A 131 12.99 11.88 -6.89
C GLY A 131 14.11 12.83 -6.47
N VAL A 132 15.13 13.03 -7.33
CA VAL A 132 16.22 13.99 -7.09
C VAL A 132 15.70 15.43 -7.13
N ILE A 133 14.90 15.78 -8.14
CA ILE A 133 14.31 17.12 -8.29
C ILE A 133 13.44 17.44 -7.07
N ILE A 134 12.53 16.54 -6.68
CA ILE A 134 11.70 16.70 -5.49
C ILE A 134 12.58 16.81 -4.23
N GLY A 135 13.66 16.04 -4.14
CA GLY A 135 14.65 16.16 -3.06
C GLY A 135 15.23 17.58 -2.97
N ILE A 136 15.68 18.15 -4.09
CA ILE A 136 16.20 19.53 -4.16
C ILE A 136 15.11 20.55 -3.79
N LEU A 137 13.88 20.36 -4.28
CA LEU A 137 12.75 21.25 -3.98
C LEU A 137 12.34 21.22 -2.49
N VAL A 138 12.51 20.07 -1.83
CA VAL A 138 12.29 19.94 -0.38
C VAL A 138 13.39 20.67 0.38
N LEU A 139 14.66 20.48 -0.01
CA LEU A 139 15.81 21.11 0.65
C LEU A 139 15.81 22.65 0.49
N THR A 140 15.32 23.16 -0.64
CA THR A 140 15.20 24.61 -0.89
C THR A 140 13.95 25.24 -0.25
N GLY A 141 13.07 24.44 0.36
CA GLY A 141 11.83 24.91 0.99
C GLY A 141 10.71 25.26 0.01
N LEU A 142 10.94 25.16 -1.30
CA LEU A 142 9.95 25.47 -2.34
C LEU A 142 8.74 24.55 -2.25
N ARG A 143 8.92 23.29 -1.84
CA ARG A 143 7.81 22.37 -1.54
C ARG A 143 6.76 23.03 -0.64
N THR A 144 7.18 23.68 0.44
CA THR A 144 6.24 24.29 1.39
C THR A 144 5.47 25.45 0.75
N ALA A 145 6.09 26.20 -0.16
CA ALA A 145 5.44 27.28 -0.90
C ALA A 145 4.38 26.73 -1.86
N VAL A 146 4.70 25.67 -2.61
CA VAL A 146 3.75 24.98 -3.50
C VAL A 146 2.58 24.41 -2.71
N PHE A 147 2.86 23.70 -1.61
CA PHE A 147 1.80 23.17 -0.75
C PHE A 147 0.95 24.27 -0.13
N ARG A 148 1.49 25.46 0.18
CA ARG A 148 0.68 26.60 0.65
C ARG A 148 -0.20 27.20 -0.45
N ALA A 149 0.24 27.17 -1.69
CA ALA A 149 -0.55 27.65 -2.84
C ALA A 149 -1.77 26.76 -3.12
N VAL A 150 -1.72 25.47 -2.78
CA VAL A 150 -2.86 24.56 -2.95
C VAL A 150 -3.95 24.82 -1.88
N PRO A 151 -5.19 25.15 -2.28
CA PRO A 151 -6.33 25.30 -1.37
C PRO A 151 -6.53 24.09 -0.46
N THR A 152 -6.92 24.32 0.79
CA THR A 152 -7.13 23.25 1.79
C THR A 152 -8.18 22.23 1.32
N GLN A 153 -9.19 22.67 0.58
CA GLN A 153 -10.22 21.82 -0.01
C GLN A 153 -9.63 20.78 -0.98
N LEU A 154 -8.66 21.19 -1.81
CA LEU A 154 -7.97 20.26 -2.72
C LEU A 154 -7.11 19.26 -1.95
N LYS A 155 -6.46 19.68 -0.86
CA LYS A 155 -5.70 18.77 0.01
C LYS A 155 -6.59 17.70 0.65
N THR A 156 -7.77 18.10 1.13
CA THR A 156 -8.75 17.15 1.69
C THR A 156 -9.28 16.21 0.60
N ALA A 157 -9.57 16.73 -0.59
CA ALA A 157 -10.04 15.92 -1.71
C ALA A 157 -9.03 14.83 -2.11
N ILE A 158 -7.72 15.12 -2.08
CA ILE A 158 -6.67 14.12 -2.34
C ILE A 158 -6.76 12.96 -1.33
N GLY A 159 -6.92 13.26 -0.04
CA GLY A 159 -7.06 12.24 1.01
C GLY A 159 -8.30 11.37 0.82
N VAL A 160 -9.45 11.99 0.50
CA VAL A 160 -10.70 11.27 0.22
C VAL A 160 -10.58 10.40 -1.03
N GLY A 161 -9.97 10.94 -2.10
CA GLY A 161 -9.77 10.22 -3.36
C GLY A 161 -8.91 8.96 -3.19
N ILE A 162 -7.80 9.05 -2.45
CA ILE A 162 -6.96 7.89 -2.13
C ILE A 162 -7.75 6.85 -1.31
N GLY A 163 -8.54 7.30 -0.32
CA GLY A 163 -9.37 6.41 0.48
C GLY A 163 -10.44 5.66 -0.34
N LEU A 164 -11.16 6.36 -1.21
CA LEU A 164 -12.14 5.76 -2.11
C LEU A 164 -11.50 4.82 -3.13
N PHE A 165 -10.30 5.15 -3.61
CA PHE A 165 -9.53 4.28 -4.50
C PHE A 165 -9.15 2.96 -3.82
N LEU A 166 -8.62 3.02 -2.60
CA LEU A 166 -8.30 1.81 -1.80
C LEU A 166 -9.54 1.00 -1.45
N MET A 167 -10.67 1.67 -1.20
CA MET A 167 -11.95 1.00 -0.98
C MET A 167 -12.39 0.21 -2.22
N ILE A 168 -12.32 0.82 -3.41
CA ILE A 168 -12.67 0.14 -4.67
C ILE A 168 -11.75 -1.06 -4.91
N ILE A 169 -10.44 -0.90 -4.69
CA ILE A 169 -9.48 -2.02 -4.76
C ILE A 169 -9.91 -3.17 -3.85
N GLY A 170 -10.26 -2.88 -2.59
CA GLY A 170 -10.71 -3.91 -1.64
C GLY A 170 -12.01 -4.60 -2.07
N LEU A 171 -12.96 -3.85 -2.65
CA LEU A 171 -14.19 -4.41 -3.19
C LEU A 171 -13.95 -5.27 -4.44
N VAL A 172 -12.98 -4.90 -5.28
CA VAL A 172 -12.56 -5.70 -6.43
C VAL A 172 -11.91 -7.00 -5.99
N ASP A 173 -10.96 -6.93 -5.04
CA ASP A 173 -10.28 -8.12 -4.52
C ASP A 173 -11.23 -9.09 -3.80
N ALA A 174 -12.17 -8.55 -3.02
CA ALA A 174 -13.21 -9.33 -2.37
C ALA A 174 -14.22 -9.95 -3.37
N GLY A 175 -14.26 -9.48 -4.62
CA GLY A 175 -15.18 -9.94 -5.64
C GLY A 175 -16.56 -9.32 -5.60
N PHE A 176 -16.76 -8.23 -4.83
CA PHE A 176 -17.97 -7.40 -4.88
C PHE A 176 -18.10 -6.66 -6.20
N VAL A 177 -16.97 -6.17 -6.72
CA VAL A 177 -16.88 -5.46 -7.98
C VAL A 177 -16.06 -6.29 -8.94
N ARG A 178 -16.62 -6.60 -10.11
CA ARG A 178 -15.91 -7.39 -11.11
C ARG A 178 -15.81 -6.67 -12.44
N ARG A 179 -14.70 -6.94 -13.12
CA ARG A 179 -14.46 -6.48 -14.49
C ARG A 179 -14.97 -7.56 -15.44
N ILE A 180 -15.99 -7.23 -16.24
CA ILE A 180 -16.34 -8.02 -17.42
C ILE A 180 -15.72 -7.29 -18.62
N PRO A 181 -15.05 -7.97 -19.56
CA PRO A 181 -14.78 -7.39 -20.86
C PRO A 181 -16.11 -7.01 -21.50
N ASP A 182 -16.30 -5.74 -21.86
CA ASP A 182 -17.46 -5.36 -22.66
C ASP A 182 -17.38 -5.99 -24.07
N ALA A 183 -18.42 -5.81 -24.89
CA ALA A 183 -18.44 -6.29 -26.27
C ALA A 183 -17.33 -5.69 -27.16
N ALA A 184 -16.61 -4.67 -26.68
CA ALA A 184 -15.48 -4.01 -27.33
C ALA A 184 -14.11 -4.37 -26.69
N GLY A 185 -14.07 -5.31 -25.73
CA GLY A 185 -12.85 -5.73 -25.05
C GLY A 185 -12.31 -4.72 -24.02
N THR A 186 -13.07 -3.68 -23.67
CA THR A 186 -12.72 -2.74 -22.60
C THR A 186 -13.05 -3.34 -21.24
N THR A 187 -12.20 -3.09 -20.25
CA THR A 187 -12.23 -3.79 -18.95
C THR A 187 -13.13 -3.12 -17.91
N VAL A 188 -14.08 -2.28 -18.32
CA VAL A 188 -14.92 -1.54 -17.36
C VAL A 188 -16.36 -1.41 -17.85
N PRO A 189 -17.20 -2.38 -17.48
CA PRO A 189 -18.37 -2.04 -16.65
C PRO A 189 -18.33 -2.81 -15.33
N VAL A 190 -18.50 -2.09 -14.22
CA VAL A 190 -18.51 -2.66 -12.85
C VAL A 190 -19.75 -3.52 -12.63
N GLU A 191 -19.58 -4.84 -12.52
CA GLU A 191 -20.65 -5.75 -12.14
C GLU A 191 -20.65 -6.01 -10.62
N LEU A 192 -21.85 -6.09 -10.03
CA LEU A 192 -22.03 -6.57 -8.66
C LEU A 192 -21.89 -8.10 -8.61
N GLY A 193 -20.77 -8.59 -8.08
CA GLY A 193 -20.55 -10.03 -7.94
C GLY A 193 -20.54 -10.77 -9.28
N LEU A 194 -21.09 -12.00 -9.28
CA LEU A 194 -21.21 -12.86 -10.46
C LEU A 194 -22.65 -12.90 -10.96
N GLY A 195 -22.92 -12.34 -12.15
CA GLY A 195 -24.29 -12.32 -12.69
C GLY A 195 -25.25 -11.53 -11.80
N GLY A 196 -24.77 -10.48 -11.12
CA GLY A 196 -25.55 -9.74 -10.10
C GLY A 196 -25.67 -10.42 -8.73
N LYS A 197 -24.95 -11.52 -8.47
CA LYS A 197 -25.05 -12.30 -7.23
C LYS A 197 -23.72 -12.41 -6.47
N LEU A 198 -23.78 -12.23 -5.15
CA LEU A 198 -22.66 -12.32 -4.23
C LEU A 198 -22.52 -13.74 -3.66
N THR A 199 -22.21 -14.73 -4.49
CA THR A 199 -22.19 -16.15 -4.11
C THR A 199 -20.79 -16.73 -3.93
N THR A 200 -19.75 -15.90 -3.93
CA THR A 200 -18.36 -16.38 -3.88
C THR A 200 -17.81 -16.44 -2.46
N TRP A 201 -16.91 -17.39 -2.23
CA TRP A 201 -16.23 -17.56 -0.95
C TRP A 201 -15.40 -16.34 -0.52
N PRO A 202 -14.66 -15.63 -1.41
CA PRO A 202 -13.97 -14.39 -1.05
C PRO A 202 -14.90 -13.30 -0.51
N VAL A 203 -16.10 -13.14 -1.08
CA VAL A 203 -17.11 -12.18 -0.59
C VAL A 203 -17.56 -12.55 0.83
N PHE A 204 -17.79 -13.83 1.10
CA PHE A 204 -18.15 -14.31 2.43
C PHE A 204 -17.07 -13.98 3.47
N VAL A 205 -15.80 -14.29 3.17
CA VAL A 205 -14.67 -14.00 4.07
C VAL A 205 -14.52 -12.50 4.29
N PHE A 206 -14.67 -11.68 3.24
CA PHE A 206 -14.65 -10.23 3.36
C PHE A 206 -15.75 -9.71 4.29
N CYS A 207 -17.00 -10.15 4.12
CA CYS A 207 -18.13 -9.73 4.95
C CYS A 207 -17.91 -10.07 6.42
N VAL A 208 -17.48 -11.29 6.71
CA VAL A 208 -17.20 -11.74 8.07
C VAL A 208 -16.04 -10.94 8.67
N GLY A 209 -14.95 -10.77 7.90
CA GLY A 209 -13.78 -10.00 8.32
C GLY A 209 -14.08 -8.54 8.61
N LEU A 210 -14.83 -7.89 7.73
CA LEU A 210 -15.27 -6.50 7.89
C LEU A 210 -16.17 -6.36 9.11
N LEU A 211 -17.13 -7.26 9.30
CA LEU A 211 -18.04 -7.22 10.44
C LEU A 211 -17.29 -7.40 11.77
N ILE A 212 -16.38 -8.38 11.85
CA ILE A 212 -15.55 -8.60 13.04
C ILE A 212 -14.70 -7.36 13.34
N THR A 213 -14.05 -6.80 12.31
CA THR A 213 -13.25 -5.59 12.46
C THR A 213 -14.09 -4.43 12.97
N LEU A 214 -15.27 -4.22 12.39
CA LEU A 214 -16.20 -3.15 12.77
C LEU A 214 -16.68 -3.33 14.22
N VAL A 215 -17.11 -4.53 14.60
CA VAL A 215 -17.56 -4.82 15.97
C VAL A 215 -16.45 -4.59 16.99
N LEU A 216 -15.23 -5.08 16.72
CA LEU A 216 -14.08 -4.88 17.60
C LEU A 216 -13.67 -3.40 17.68
N PHE A 217 -13.77 -2.68 16.56
CA PHE A 217 -13.48 -1.25 16.48
C PHE A 217 -14.48 -0.43 17.30
N VAL A 218 -15.78 -0.68 17.14
CA VAL A 218 -16.85 -0.04 17.92
C VAL A 218 -16.70 -0.34 19.41
N ARG A 219 -16.30 -1.57 19.77
CA ARG A 219 -16.00 -1.97 21.15
C ARG A 219 -14.67 -1.43 21.69
N LYS A 220 -13.93 -0.63 20.91
CA LYS A 220 -12.65 -0.01 21.28
C LYS A 220 -11.60 -1.03 21.74
N VAL A 221 -11.60 -2.23 21.15
CA VAL A 221 -10.62 -3.28 21.47
C VAL A 221 -9.24 -2.87 20.94
N LYS A 222 -8.21 -2.95 21.80
CA LYS A 222 -6.83 -2.63 21.43
C LYS A 222 -6.34 -3.62 20.36
N GLY A 223 -6.08 -3.12 19.14
CA GLY A 223 -5.67 -3.96 18.02
C GLY A 223 -6.83 -4.58 17.23
N ALA A 224 -8.03 -4.00 17.29
CA ALA A 224 -9.21 -4.44 16.55
C ALA A 224 -8.93 -4.76 15.08
N ILE A 225 -8.20 -3.89 14.38
CA ILE A 225 -7.82 -4.08 12.97
C ILE A 225 -6.94 -5.32 12.80
N LEU A 226 -5.90 -5.47 13.64
CA LEU A 226 -4.99 -6.62 13.57
C LEU A 226 -5.72 -7.94 13.83
N ILE A 227 -6.61 -7.98 14.82
CA ILE A 227 -7.43 -9.16 15.12
C ILE A 227 -8.36 -9.48 13.94
N GLY A 228 -9.00 -8.45 13.37
CA GLY A 228 -9.85 -8.59 12.19
C GLY A 228 -9.09 -9.21 11.00
N ILE A 229 -7.89 -8.71 10.71
CA ILE A 229 -7.03 -9.26 9.65
C ILE A 229 -6.67 -10.72 9.95
N LEU A 230 -6.16 -11.04 11.14
CA LEU A 230 -5.77 -12.40 11.50
C LEU A 230 -6.93 -13.40 11.41
N VAL A 231 -8.11 -13.03 11.94
CA VAL A 231 -9.29 -13.89 11.88
C VAL A 231 -9.75 -14.09 10.44
N SER A 232 -9.73 -13.04 9.63
CA SER A 232 -10.08 -13.13 8.19
C SER A 232 -9.10 -14.01 7.43
N THR A 233 -7.80 -13.91 7.71
CA THR A 233 -6.77 -14.76 7.10
C THR A 233 -6.96 -16.23 7.48
N VAL A 234 -7.16 -16.53 8.76
CA VAL A 234 -7.41 -17.91 9.22
C VAL A 234 -8.69 -18.47 8.58
N LEU A 235 -9.75 -17.68 8.52
CA LEU A 235 -10.98 -18.07 7.85
C LEU A 235 -10.76 -18.32 6.35
N ALA A 236 -10.00 -17.46 5.67
CA ALA A 236 -9.66 -17.61 4.25
C ALA A 236 -8.92 -18.93 3.99
N VAL A 237 -7.94 -19.26 4.82
CA VAL A 237 -7.15 -20.50 4.70
C VAL A 237 -8.02 -21.74 4.94
N ILE A 238 -8.91 -21.71 5.94
CA ILE A 238 -9.84 -22.82 6.21
C ILE A 238 -10.81 -23.01 5.03
N VAL A 239 -11.36 -21.91 4.53
CA VAL A 239 -12.28 -21.94 3.38
C VAL A 239 -11.57 -22.49 2.14
N GLU A 240 -10.34 -22.09 1.87
CA GLU A 240 -9.58 -22.62 0.74
C GLU A 240 -9.24 -24.11 0.92
N ALA A 241 -8.87 -24.54 2.13
CA ALA A 241 -8.56 -25.95 2.41
C ALA A 241 -9.77 -26.89 2.19
N ILE A 242 -10.98 -26.41 2.47
CA ILE A 242 -12.22 -27.19 2.34
C ILE A 242 -12.80 -27.06 0.92
N ALA A 243 -12.94 -25.84 0.41
CA ALA A 243 -13.65 -25.54 -0.83
C ALA A 243 -12.76 -25.60 -2.08
N LYS A 244 -11.43 -25.60 -1.92
CA LYS A 244 -10.42 -25.67 -3.01
C LYS A 244 -10.76 -24.74 -4.16
N VAL A 245 -11.01 -23.47 -3.84
CA VAL A 245 -11.55 -22.50 -4.79
C VAL A 245 -10.51 -22.16 -5.85
N GLY A 246 -9.24 -22.07 -5.45
CA GLY A 246 -8.13 -21.77 -6.34
C GLY A 246 -8.06 -20.30 -6.79
N PRO A 247 -7.06 -19.93 -7.60
CA PRO A 247 -6.88 -18.57 -8.10
C PRO A 247 -7.99 -18.18 -9.09
N SER A 248 -8.22 -16.88 -9.23
CA SER A 248 -9.16 -16.31 -10.22
C SER A 248 -8.76 -16.58 -11.68
N PHE A 249 -7.55 -17.06 -11.93
CA PHE A 249 -7.08 -17.51 -13.23
C PHE A 249 -6.31 -18.82 -13.09
N VAL A 250 -6.76 -19.85 -13.81
CA VAL A 250 -6.10 -21.17 -13.87
C VAL A 250 -5.82 -21.47 -15.33
N ASP A 251 -4.54 -21.67 -15.70
CA ASP A 251 -4.11 -22.09 -17.04
C ASP A 251 -4.73 -21.26 -18.20
N GLY A 252 -4.80 -19.95 -18.03
CA GLY A 252 -5.35 -19.02 -19.03
C GLY A 252 -6.88 -19.00 -19.11
N LYS A 253 -7.59 -19.75 -18.26
CA LYS A 253 -9.05 -19.70 -18.13
C LYS A 253 -9.46 -18.91 -16.88
N PRO A 254 -10.37 -17.93 -16.99
CA PRO A 254 -10.87 -17.21 -15.83
C PRO A 254 -11.69 -18.17 -14.96
N ASN A 255 -11.32 -18.29 -13.69
CA ASN A 255 -12.13 -18.94 -12.66
C ASN A 255 -12.89 -17.85 -11.92
N PRO A 256 -14.18 -17.65 -12.21
CA PRO A 256 -14.89 -16.54 -11.63
C PRO A 256 -15.06 -16.75 -10.11
N ALA A 257 -15.12 -17.95 -9.56
CA ALA A 257 -15.29 -18.08 -8.10
C ALA A 257 -13.99 -17.84 -7.29
N GLY A 258 -12.83 -17.77 -7.96
CA GLY A 258 -11.49 -17.79 -7.37
C GLY A 258 -11.05 -16.55 -6.57
N TRP A 259 -9.90 -16.67 -5.93
CA TRP A 259 -9.21 -15.59 -5.23
C TRP A 259 -8.52 -14.63 -6.19
N SER A 260 -8.77 -13.31 -6.05
CA SER A 260 -8.35 -12.28 -7.00
C SER A 260 -6.85 -11.98 -6.95
N LEU A 261 -6.32 -11.52 -5.82
CA LEU A 261 -4.92 -11.09 -5.72
C LEU A 261 -3.96 -12.20 -5.29
N ASN A 262 -4.31 -12.99 -4.28
CA ASN A 262 -3.45 -14.05 -3.76
C ASN A 262 -4.26 -15.22 -3.23
N VAL A 263 -3.84 -16.45 -3.51
CA VAL A 263 -4.49 -17.65 -2.99
C VAL A 263 -4.05 -17.84 -1.54
N PRO A 264 -4.98 -17.92 -0.57
CA PRO A 264 -4.67 -18.16 0.82
C PRO A 264 -4.32 -19.63 1.04
N ALA A 265 -3.14 -20.04 0.56
CA ALA A 265 -2.55 -21.35 0.78
C ALA A 265 -1.49 -21.27 1.90
N LEU A 266 -1.31 -22.38 2.62
CA LEU A 266 -0.14 -22.54 3.47
C LEU A 266 1.10 -22.62 2.57
N PRO A 267 2.13 -21.78 2.79
CA PRO A 267 3.31 -21.81 1.94
C PRO A 267 4.09 -23.11 2.16
N ASP A 268 4.39 -23.83 1.08
CA ASP A 268 5.25 -25.02 1.12
C ASP A 268 6.71 -24.69 1.50
N LYS A 269 7.10 -23.41 1.39
CA LYS A 269 8.39 -22.87 1.81
C LYS A 269 8.20 -21.63 2.69
N ILE A 270 8.69 -21.69 3.93
CA ILE A 270 8.59 -20.59 4.92
C ILE A 270 9.58 -19.46 4.62
N VAL A 271 10.67 -19.75 3.90
CA VAL A 271 11.71 -18.79 3.52
C VAL A 271 12.06 -19.03 2.05
N ASP A 272 11.91 -17.99 1.23
CA ASP A 272 12.39 -17.97 -0.15
C ASP A 272 13.35 -16.78 -0.34
N LEU A 273 14.34 -16.93 -1.21
CA LEU A 273 15.31 -15.87 -1.46
C LEU A 273 14.64 -14.79 -2.33
N PRO A 274 14.66 -13.50 -1.92
CA PRO A 274 14.05 -12.44 -2.71
C PRO A 274 14.79 -12.28 -4.04
N ASP A 275 14.05 -12.25 -5.16
CA ASP A 275 14.62 -11.92 -6.47
C ASP A 275 14.85 -10.41 -6.56
N LEU A 276 16.11 -10.00 -6.43
CA LEU A 276 16.54 -8.61 -6.48
C LEU A 276 17.08 -8.19 -7.85
N SER A 277 16.81 -8.97 -8.91
CA SER A 277 17.37 -8.76 -10.26
C SER A 277 16.99 -7.45 -10.95
N LEU A 278 15.98 -6.75 -10.44
CA LEU A 278 15.54 -5.42 -10.90
C LEU A 278 16.23 -4.26 -10.15
N LEU A 279 16.88 -4.49 -9.02
CA LEU A 279 17.55 -3.41 -8.29
C LEU A 279 18.78 -2.92 -9.06
N GLY A 280 18.83 -1.61 -9.30
CA GLY A 280 19.97 -0.94 -9.94
C GLY A 280 19.96 -0.93 -11.47
N LYS A 281 18.91 -1.42 -12.13
CA LYS A 281 18.74 -1.33 -13.59
C LYS A 281 17.90 -0.11 -13.98
N PHE A 282 18.52 1.07 -14.00
CA PHE A 282 17.90 2.30 -14.51
C PHE A 282 18.90 3.00 -15.44
N ASN A 283 18.42 3.53 -16.56
CA ASN A 283 19.26 4.24 -17.53
C ASN A 283 18.92 5.73 -17.49
N VAL A 284 19.80 6.55 -16.92
CA VAL A 284 19.53 7.99 -16.69
C VAL A 284 19.72 8.82 -17.96
N LEU A 285 20.64 8.42 -18.84
CA LEU A 285 21.07 9.24 -19.99
C LEU A 285 20.14 9.06 -21.19
N ASP A 286 19.79 7.82 -21.56
CA ASP A 286 18.86 7.55 -22.68
C ASP A 286 17.41 7.97 -22.37
N SER A 287 17.03 8.02 -21.08
CA SER A 287 15.74 8.55 -20.62
C SER A 287 15.48 9.95 -21.19
N TRP A 288 16.52 10.77 -21.26
CA TRP A 288 16.38 12.18 -21.60
C TRP A 288 16.36 12.43 -23.10
N ASP A 289 17.08 11.60 -23.86
CA ASP A 289 17.05 11.62 -25.32
C ASP A 289 15.67 11.22 -25.87
N ARG A 290 14.92 10.37 -25.15
CA ARG A 290 13.56 9.95 -25.54
C ARG A 290 12.45 10.85 -25.03
N ALA A 291 12.54 11.34 -23.79
CA ALA A 291 11.51 12.22 -23.23
C ALA A 291 11.55 13.64 -23.83
N GLY A 292 12.69 14.04 -24.40
CA GLY A 292 12.87 15.37 -24.99
C GLY A 292 12.99 16.47 -23.94
N TRP A 293 13.75 17.53 -24.26
CA TRP A 293 14.11 18.65 -23.37
C TRP A 293 12.94 19.50 -22.79
N LEU A 294 11.69 19.09 -23.01
CA LEU A 294 10.46 19.84 -22.71
C LEU A 294 9.45 19.06 -21.87
N VAL A 295 9.88 18.01 -21.16
CA VAL A 295 9.11 17.38 -20.07
C VAL A 295 9.67 17.78 -18.71
#